data_AF-A0A971HBF0-F1
#
_entry.id   AF-A0A971HBF0-F1
#
_cell.length_a   1.000
_cell.length_b   1.000
_cell.length_c   1.000
_cell.angle_alpha   90.00
_cell.angle_beta   90.00
_cell.angle_gamma   90.00
#
_symmetry.space_group_name_H-M   'P 1'
#
loop_
_entity.id
_entity.type
_entity.pdbx_description
1 polymer ?
#
loop_
_entity_poly.entity_id
_entity_poly.type
_entity_poly.pdbx_seq_one_letter_code
_entity_poly.pdbx_strand_id
1 'polypeptide(L)'
;MLVISRKQNESIIIEPENGGELIEIQILSSDNQVKLGISAPPACKIWRKELYNTVQSNRTATKAAPHDTLKGLALRMTGEGGKGSDEQ
;
A
#
# COMPACT_ATOMS: atom_id res chain seq x y z
N MET A 1 0.38 -5.03 20.92
CA MET A 1 1.64 -4.34 20.55
C MET A 1 2.71 -4.81 21.51
N LEU A 2 3.77 -5.46 21.02
CA LEU A 2 4.91 -5.91 21.82
C LEU A 2 6.07 -4.95 21.59
N VAL A 3 6.72 -4.48 22.65
CA VAL A 3 7.82 -3.50 22.58
C VAL A 3 9.08 -4.16 23.11
N ILE A 4 10.10 -4.25 22.26
CA ILE A 4 11.40 -4.84 22.59
C ILE A 4 12.48 -3.88 22.10
N SER A 5 13.44 -3.56 22.97
CA SER A 5 14.61 -2.75 22.60
C SER A 5 15.75 -3.67 22.18
N ARG A 6 16.42 -3.33 21.08
CA ARG A 6 17.53 -4.07 20.50
C ARG A 6 18.64 -3.10 20.10
N LYS A 7 19.90 -3.57 20.15
CA LYS A 7 21.08 -2.81 19.71
C LYS A 7 21.39 -3.09 18.24
N GLN A 8 22.34 -2.34 17.68
CA GLN A 8 22.86 -2.61 16.34
C GLN A 8 23.40 -4.05 16.24
N ASN A 9 23.13 -4.71 15.11
CA ASN A 9 23.42 -6.10 14.78
C ASN A 9 22.59 -7.15 15.52
N GLU A 10 21.64 -6.75 16.37
CA GLU A 10 20.67 -7.70 16.94
C GLU A 10 19.50 -7.93 15.96
N SER A 11 18.97 -9.14 15.96
CA SER A 11 17.81 -9.53 15.15
C SER A 11 16.62 -9.97 16.01
N ILE A 12 15.43 -9.92 15.39
CA ILE A 12 14.14 -10.30 15.93
C ILE A 12 13.56 -11.31 14.95
N ILE A 13 13.15 -12.47 15.45
CA ILE A 13 12.49 -13.50 14.65
C ILE A 13 11.00 -13.48 14.98
N ILE A 14 10.18 -13.49 13.94
CA ILE A 14 8.72 -13.57 14.03
C ILE A 14 8.31 -14.88 13.35
N GLU A 15 7.75 -15.78 14.15
CA GLU A 15 7.19 -17.04 13.66
C GLU A 15 5.68 -16.87 13.42
N PRO A 16 5.18 -17.12 12.20
CA PRO A 16 3.75 -17.10 11.95
C PRO A 16 3.09 -18.37 12.50
N GLU A 17 2.04 -18.19 13.30
CA GLU A 17 1.30 -19.28 13.98
C GLU A 17 0.68 -20.31 13.02
N ASN A 18 0.42 -19.92 11.76
CA ASN A 18 -0.18 -20.78 10.74
C ASN A 18 0.83 -21.69 9.99
N GLY A 19 1.99 -22.01 10.59
CA GLY A 19 2.96 -22.94 10.01
C GLY A 19 3.73 -22.39 8.80
N GLY A 20 4.02 -21.09 8.80
CA GLY A 20 4.79 -20.42 7.73
C GLY A 20 6.29 -20.31 8.04
N GLU A 21 7.06 -19.88 7.05
CA GLU A 21 8.49 -19.58 7.21
C GLU A 21 8.73 -18.35 8.10
N LEU A 22 9.87 -18.38 8.79
CA LEU A 22 10.32 -17.37 9.74
C LEU A 22 10.55 -16.02 9.07
N ILE A 23 10.16 -14.94 9.74
CA ILE A 23 10.51 -13.58 9.34
C ILE A 23 11.58 -13.07 10.29
N GLU A 24 12.77 -12.76 9.77
CA GLU A 24 13.86 -12.18 10.54
C GLU A 24 13.97 -10.67 10.25
N ILE A 25 14.02 -9.87 11.31
CA ILE A 25 14.23 -8.43 11.26
C ILE A 25 15.53 -8.12 11.97
N GLN A 26 16.52 -7.64 11.24
CA GLN A 26 17.83 -7.26 11.77
C GLN A 26 18.00 -5.74 11.79
N ILE A 27 18.58 -5.21 12.87
CA ILE A 27 18.92 -3.79 12.96
C ILE A 27 20.34 -3.59 12.46
N LEU A 28 20.50 -3.00 11.28
CA LEU A 28 21.79 -2.79 10.63
C LEU A 28 22.51 -1.55 11.18
N SER A 29 21.77 -0.48 11.49
CA SER A 29 22.31 0.74 12.11
C SER A 29 21.20 1.56 12.74
N SER A 30 21.52 2.29 13.82
CA SER A 30 20.57 3.14 14.55
C SER A 30 21.14 4.54 14.85
N ASP A 31 21.73 5.19 13.85
CA ASP A 31 22.26 6.56 14.00
C ASP A 31 21.12 7.59 13.89
N ASN A 32 20.98 8.24 12.73
CA ASN A 32 19.90 9.19 12.46
C ASN A 32 18.67 8.54 11.80
N GLN A 33 18.91 7.43 11.08
CA GLN A 33 17.88 6.64 10.43
C GLN A 33 18.12 5.17 10.77
N VAL A 34 17.06 4.49 11.20
CA VAL A 34 17.13 3.06 11.51
C VAL A 34 17.15 2.29 10.19
N LYS A 35 18.24 1.57 9.93
CA LYS A 35 18.31 0.62 8.82
C LYS A 35 17.86 -0.74 9.33
N LEU A 36 16.76 -1.23 8.76
CA LEU A 36 16.23 -2.56 9.06
C LEU A 36 16.50 -3.46 7.87
N GLY A 37 17.21 -4.57 8.10
CA GLY A 37 17.22 -5.72 7.21
C GLY A 37 16.01 -6.58 7.52
N ILE A 38 15.20 -6.91 6.52
CA ILE A 38 14.04 -7.80 6.70
C ILE A 38 14.25 -8.98 5.76
N SER A 39 14.46 -10.15 6.34
CA SER A 39 14.50 -11.43 5.63
C SER A 39 13.16 -12.12 5.85
N ALA A 40 12.42 -12.33 4.76
CA ALA A 40 11.11 -12.96 4.82
C ALA A 40 10.91 -13.86 3.59
N PRO A 41 10.09 -14.90 3.71
CA PRO A 41 9.71 -15.74 2.57
C PRO A 41 9.03 -14.94 1.45
N PRO A 42 9.07 -15.42 0.19
CA PRO A 42 8.44 -14.75 -0.95
C PRO A 42 6.91 -14.66 -0.84
N ALA A 43 6.29 -15.50 -0.01
CA ALA A 43 4.86 -15.43 0.30
C ALA A 43 4.50 -14.20 1.15
N CYS A 44 5.46 -13.64 1.90
CA CYS A 44 5.25 -12.48 2.75
C CYS A 44 5.56 -11.19 1.99
N LYS A 45 4.54 -10.36 1.77
CA LYS A 45 4.74 -9.04 1.15
C LYS A 45 5.11 -8.01 2.21
N ILE A 46 6.31 -7.45 2.10
CA ILE A 46 6.81 -6.39 2.97
C ILE A 46 6.44 -5.03 2.36
N TRP A 47 5.77 -4.17 3.14
CA TRP A 47 5.39 -2.83 2.71
C TRP A 47 5.81 -1.78 3.73
N ARG A 48 6.13 -0.58 3.23
CA ARG A 48 6.18 0.62 4.07
C ARG A 48 4.76 1.05 4.41
N LYS A 49 4.51 1.41 5.66
CA LYS A 49 3.16 1.67 6.20
C LYS A 49 2.41 2.75 5.42
N GLU A 50 3.12 3.81 5.05
CA GLU A 50 2.59 4.92 4.26
C GLU A 50 2.09 4.46 2.88
N LEU A 51 2.87 3.62 2.18
CA LEU A 51 2.49 3.08 0.88
C LEU A 51 1.32 2.12 1.00
N TYR A 52 1.32 1.28 2.04
CA TYR A 52 0.22 0.38 2.31
C TYR A 52 -1.10 1.16 2.52
N ASN A 53 -1.08 2.22 3.32
CA ASN A 53 -2.24 3.06 3.58
C ASN A 53 -2.77 3.71 2.31
N THR A 54 -1.89 4.27 1.47
CA THR A 54 -2.28 4.86 0.18
C THR A 54 -2.93 3.84 -0.74
N VAL A 55 -2.34 2.65 -0.86
CA VAL A 55 -2.88 1.57 -1.70
C VAL A 55 -4.25 1.11 -1.19
N GLN A 56 -4.41 0.93 0.12
CA GLN A 56 -5.71 0.54 0.70
C GLN A 56 -6.77 1.62 0.51
N SER A 57 -6.41 2.90 0.69
CA SER A 57 -7.33 4.02 0.44
C SER A 57 -7.79 4.04 -1.03
N ASN A 58 -6.86 3.93 -1.97
CA ASN A 58 -7.18 3.85 -3.40
C ASN A 58 -8.06 2.64 -3.72
N ARG A 59 -7.76 1.48 -3.14
CA ARG A 59 -8.57 0.27 -3.32
C ARG A 59 -9.98 0.42 -2.74
N THR A 60 -10.14 1.20 -1.70
CA THR A 60 -11.45 1.49 -1.09
C THR A 60 -12.23 2.49 -1.94
N ALA A 61 -11.59 3.55 -2.40
CA ALA A 61 -12.20 4.56 -3.28
C ALA A 61 -12.66 3.95 -4.62
N THR A 62 -11.87 3.05 -5.21
CA THR A 62 -12.20 2.37 -6.46
C THR A 62 -13.40 1.41 -6.34
N LYS A 63 -13.60 0.78 -5.18
CA LYS A 63 -14.80 -0.04 -4.92
C LYS A 63 -16.10 0.77 -4.81
N ALA A 64 -15.99 2.06 -4.49
CA ALA A 64 -17.13 2.93 -4.25
C ALA A 64 -17.61 3.67 -5.52
N ALA A 65 -16.99 3.47 -6.68
CA ALA A 65 -17.40 4.12 -7.93
C ALA A 65 -18.54 3.32 -8.60
N PRO A 66 -19.80 3.81 -8.60
CA PRO A 66 -20.89 3.16 -9.32
C PRO A 66 -20.67 3.23 -10.84
N HIS A 67 -21.02 2.17 -11.55
CA HIS A 67 -20.80 2.07 -13.00
C HIS A 67 -21.47 3.17 -13.84
N ASP A 68 -22.54 3.80 -13.32
CA ASP A 68 -23.25 4.88 -14.02
C ASP A 68 -22.47 6.21 -14.05
N THR A 69 -21.70 6.53 -13.00
CA THR A 69 -20.86 7.73 -12.99
C THR A 69 -19.67 7.59 -13.95
N LEU A 70 -19.20 6.36 -14.14
CA LEU A 70 -18.12 6.04 -15.09
C LEU A 70 -18.56 6.22 -16.55
N LYS A 71 -19.80 5.85 -16.89
CA LYS A 71 -20.36 6.10 -18.24
C LYS A 71 -20.52 7.60 -18.52
N GLY A 72 -21.01 8.36 -17.54
CA GLY A 72 -21.14 9.82 -17.65
C GLY A 72 -19.79 10.53 -17.78
N LEU A 73 -18.75 10.04 -17.09
CA LEU A 73 -17.38 10.54 -17.26
C LEU A 73 -16.81 10.17 -18.64
N ALA A 74 -17.02 8.94 -19.09
CA ALA A 74 -16.54 8.46 -20.40
C ALA A 74 -17.11 9.29 -21.55
N LEU A 75 -18.42 9.58 -21.55
CA LEU A 75 -19.05 10.44 -22.56
C LEU A 75 -18.45 11.85 -22.60
N ARG A 76 -18.09 12.42 -21.43
CA ARG A 76 -17.47 13.75 -21.34
C ARG A 76 -16.03 13.75 -21.80
N MET A 77 -15.33 12.62 -21.67
CA MET A 77 -13.95 12.46 -22.14
C MET A 77 -13.86 12.13 -23.64
N THR A 78 -14.88 11.50 -24.24
CA THR A 78 -14.92 11.18 -25.68
C THR A 78 -15.45 12.31 -26.57
N GLY A 79 -15.67 13.51 -26.03
CA GLY A 79 -15.87 14.71 -26.85
C GLY A 79 -17.19 14.81 -27.62
N GLU A 80 -18.18 13.95 -27.37
CA GLU A 80 -19.53 14.09 -27.94
C GLU A 80 -20.43 14.97 -27.06
N GLY A 81 -19.91 16.14 -26.68
CA GLY A 81 -20.65 17.23 -26.02
C GLY A 81 -20.69 18.52 -26.85
N GLY A 82 -20.26 18.45 -28.12
CA GLY A 82 -20.33 19.57 -29.06
C GLY A 82 -21.60 19.52 -29.90
N LYS A 83 -22.71 20.04 -29.38
CA LYS A 83 -23.71 20.69 -30.23
C LYS A 83 -23.95 22.08 -29.67
N GLY A 84 -23.29 23.03 -30.31
CA GLY A 84 -23.73 24.42 -30.29
C GLY A 84 -25.10 24.53 -30.96
N SER A 85 -25.91 25.38 -30.35
CA SER A 85 -26.99 26.17 -30.92
C SER A 85 -27.07 27.36 -29.95
N ASP A 86 -26.59 28.57 -30.23
CA ASP A 86 -26.87 29.38 -31.43
C ASP A 86 -28.26 29.06 -31.97
N GLU A 87 -29.29 29.63 -31.33
CA GLU A 87 -30.14 30.64 -31.97
C GLU A 87 -31.19 31.19 -30.97
N GLN A 88 -31.18 32.52 -30.82
CA GLN A 88 -32.23 33.45 -30.37
C GLN A 88 -32.90 33.28 -28.99
#